data_AF-A0A164P4N9-F1
#
_entry.id   AF-A0A164P4N9-F1
#
_cell.length_a   1.000
_cell.length_b   1.000
_cell.length_c   1.000
_cell.angle_alpha   90.00
_cell.angle_beta   90.00
_cell.angle_gamma   90.00
#
_symmetry.space_group_name_H-M   'P 1'
#
loop_
_entity.id
_entity.type
_entity.pdbx_description
1 polymer ?
#
loop_
_entity_poly.entity_id
_entity_poly.type
_entity_poly.pdbx_seq_one_letter_code
_entity_poly.pdbx_strand_id
1 'polypeptide(L)'
;MSLVDASEQRKARLQALRAKKQGGPVTAVDGQRNFDPVSRTLRKHAAAEDAIEDTVEKDVAGLAERIIAEDEERRAQELDLFNIAPKRPHWDLKRETEKKLAKLERKTQEAIHTLIRQRLAAQRGNDGDIVGAMKAQEAADKEEDSDED
;
A
#
# COMPACT_ATOMS: atom_id res chain seq x y z
N MET A 1 -17.83 71.13 -49.99
CA MET A 1 -18.03 69.67 -50.03
C MET A 1 -18.92 69.38 -51.22
N SER A 2 -18.44 68.64 -52.22
CA SER A 2 -19.22 68.42 -53.44
C SER A 2 -20.34 67.41 -53.19
N LEU A 3 -21.45 67.54 -53.92
CA LEU A 3 -22.55 66.58 -53.88
C LEU A 3 -22.11 65.16 -54.28
N VAL A 4 -21.05 65.06 -55.09
CA VAL A 4 -20.44 63.81 -55.53
C VAL A 4 -19.76 63.12 -54.35
N ASP A 5 -18.97 63.84 -53.57
CA ASP A 5 -18.26 63.30 -52.39
C ASP A 5 -19.24 62.74 -51.35
N ALA A 6 -20.36 63.44 -51.10
CA ALA A 6 -21.39 63.00 -50.17
C ALA A 6 -22.10 61.72 -50.65
N SER A 7 -22.29 61.57 -51.97
CA SER A 7 -22.91 60.39 -52.56
C SER A 7 -22.00 59.16 -52.45
N GLU A 8 -20.69 59.35 -52.65
CA GLU A 8 -19.69 58.30 -52.55
C GLU A 8 -19.49 57.83 -51.11
N GLN A 9 -19.48 58.76 -50.15
CA GLN A 9 -19.44 58.43 -48.72
C GLN A 9 -20.68 57.62 -48.28
N ARG A 10 -21.87 57.99 -48.75
CA ARG A 10 -23.11 57.22 -48.48
C ARG A 10 -23.05 55.84 -49.11
N LYS A 11 -22.57 55.73 -50.35
CA LYS A 11 -22.40 54.45 -51.06
C LYS A 11 -21.42 53.54 -50.34
N ALA A 12 -20.26 54.07 -49.92
CA ALA A 12 -19.25 53.33 -49.17
C ALA A 12 -19.80 52.84 -47.81
N ARG A 13 -20.55 53.68 -47.08
CA ARG A 13 -21.19 53.29 -45.82
C ARG A 13 -22.23 52.20 -46.00
N LEU A 14 -23.05 52.27 -47.05
CA LEU A 14 -24.04 51.23 -47.37
C LEU A 14 -23.40 49.91 -47.81
N GLN A 15 -22.29 49.98 -48.54
CA GLN A 15 -21.51 48.79 -48.92
C GLN A 15 -20.87 48.13 -47.70
N ALA A 16 -20.30 48.92 -46.76
CA ALA A 16 -19.76 48.40 -45.51
C ALA A 16 -20.85 47.72 -44.64
N LEU A 17 -22.05 48.29 -44.57
CA LEU A 17 -23.18 47.69 -43.86
C LEU A 17 -23.68 46.40 -44.53
N ARG A 18 -23.70 46.35 -45.87
CA ARG A 18 -24.06 45.13 -46.62
C ARG A 18 -23.02 44.02 -46.42
N ALA A 19 -21.73 44.36 -46.48
CA ALA A 19 -20.64 43.42 -46.21
C ALA A 19 -20.70 42.88 -44.77
N LYS A 20 -20.97 43.73 -43.78
CA LYS A 20 -21.18 43.32 -42.38
C LYS A 20 -22.40 42.40 -42.22
N LYS A 21 -23.49 42.65 -42.95
CA LYS A 21 -24.69 41.79 -42.94
C LYS A 21 -24.45 40.42 -43.59
N GLN A 22 -23.53 40.32 -44.54
CA GLN A 22 -23.15 39.07 -45.24
C GLN A 22 -22.05 38.29 -44.51
N GLY A 23 -21.69 38.66 -43.27
CA GLY A 23 -20.72 37.93 -42.45
C GLY A 23 -19.28 38.45 -42.51
N GLY A 24 -19.07 39.70 -42.97
CA GLY A 24 -17.77 40.35 -42.95
C GLY A 24 -17.19 40.51 -41.53
N PRO A 25 -15.86 40.67 -41.40
CA PRO A 25 -15.16 40.63 -40.11
C PRO A 25 -15.70 41.71 -39.18
N VAL A 26 -16.22 41.28 -38.04
CA VAL A 26 -16.77 42.15 -37.00
C VAL A 26 -15.58 42.79 -36.28
N THR A 27 -15.32 44.07 -36.50
CA THR A 27 -14.44 44.84 -35.61
C THR A 27 -15.11 44.90 -34.24
N ALA A 28 -14.59 44.09 -33.33
CA ALA A 28 -15.10 43.90 -31.99
C ALA A 28 -14.92 45.16 -31.15
N VAL A 29 -15.92 46.04 -31.13
CA VAL A 29 -15.97 47.15 -30.16
C VAL A 29 -17.24 47.13 -29.30
N ASP A 30 -18.29 46.39 -29.67
CA ASP A 30 -19.52 46.30 -28.84
C ASP A 30 -19.72 44.89 -28.25
N GLY A 31 -19.03 44.64 -27.14
CA GLY A 31 -19.71 44.36 -25.86
C GLY A 31 -20.51 43.08 -25.62
N GLN A 32 -20.69 42.14 -26.55
CA GLN A 32 -21.35 40.86 -26.23
C GLN A 32 -20.35 39.78 -25.83
N ARG A 33 -19.67 40.00 -24.69
CA ARG A 33 -18.56 39.14 -24.20
C ARG A 33 -18.94 37.66 -24.02
N ASN A 34 -20.24 37.38 -23.88
CA ASN A 34 -20.81 36.03 -23.69
C ASN A 34 -21.82 35.63 -24.77
N PHE A 35 -21.78 36.18 -25.99
CA PHE A 35 -22.69 35.77 -27.07
C PHE A 35 -21.96 34.95 -28.14
N ASP A 36 -22.57 33.84 -28.54
CA ASP A 36 -22.11 33.07 -29.68
C ASP A 36 -22.92 33.46 -30.94
N PRO A 37 -22.27 34.04 -31.97
CA PRO A 37 -22.95 34.49 -33.17
C PRO A 37 -23.54 33.35 -34.02
N VAL A 38 -23.09 32.10 -33.85
CA VAL A 38 -23.57 30.95 -34.63
C VAL A 38 -24.81 30.34 -33.98
N SER A 39 -24.76 30.09 -32.67
CA SER A 39 -25.90 29.53 -31.93
C SER A 39 -26.91 30.59 -31.49
N ARG A 40 -26.55 31.88 -31.58
CA ARG A 40 -27.37 33.03 -31.17
C ARG A 40 -27.78 32.96 -29.68
N THR A 41 -27.01 32.25 -28.86
CA THR A 41 -27.25 32.06 -27.42
C THR A 41 -26.04 32.49 -26.60
N LEU A 42 -26.16 32.39 -25.27
CA LEU A 42 -25.03 32.55 -24.36
C LEU A 42 -23.93 31.54 -24.71
N ARG A 43 -22.66 31.99 -24.70
CA ARG A 43 -21.50 31.11 -24.73
C ARG A 43 -21.54 30.23 -23.50
N LYS A 44 -21.88 28.96 -23.69
CA LYS A 44 -21.69 27.93 -22.67
C LYS A 44 -20.24 27.50 -22.79
N HIS A 45 -19.50 27.48 -21.68
CA HIS A 45 -18.29 26.66 -21.62
C HIS A 45 -18.75 25.25 -21.99
N ALA A 46 -18.26 24.74 -23.11
CA ALA A 46 -18.59 23.39 -23.50
C ALA A 46 -18.13 22.48 -22.35
N ALA A 47 -18.94 21.49 -21.98
CA ALA A 47 -18.59 20.39 -21.07
C ALA A 47 -17.36 19.57 -21.55
N ALA A 48 -16.60 20.08 -22.52
CA ALA A 48 -15.26 19.62 -22.86
C ALA A 48 -14.22 20.01 -21.81
N GLU A 49 -14.50 20.95 -20.90
CA GLU A 49 -13.66 21.16 -19.69
C GLU A 49 -13.86 20.06 -18.63
N ASP A 50 -14.90 19.22 -18.73
CA ASP A 50 -15.03 18.00 -17.90
C ASP A 50 -14.07 16.87 -18.36
N ALA A 51 -13.31 17.11 -19.43
CA ALA A 51 -12.22 16.27 -19.89
C ALA A 51 -10.87 16.72 -19.31
N ILE A 52 -10.81 17.04 -18.01
CA ILE A 52 -9.53 17.03 -17.29
C ILE A 52 -9.08 15.56 -17.27
N GLU A 53 -8.21 15.18 -18.20
CA GLU A 53 -7.77 13.79 -18.38
C GLU A 53 -6.98 13.28 -17.16
N ASP A 54 -6.37 14.20 -16.41
CA ASP A 54 -5.52 13.95 -15.25
C ASP A 54 -6.34 14.09 -13.94
N THR A 55 -7.19 13.11 -13.66
CA THR A 55 -7.93 13.03 -12.37
C THR A 55 -7.71 11.67 -11.72
N VAL A 56 -7.56 11.65 -10.40
CA VAL A 56 -7.24 10.43 -9.62
C VAL A 56 -8.27 9.32 -9.84
N GLU A 57 -9.54 9.68 -10.05
CA GLU A 57 -10.63 8.75 -10.32
C GLU A 57 -10.43 7.99 -11.64
N LYS A 58 -9.81 8.62 -12.64
CA LYS A 58 -9.50 7.99 -13.93
C LYS A 58 -8.29 7.08 -13.82
N ASP A 59 -7.29 7.46 -13.03
CA ASP A 59 -6.10 6.64 -12.79
C ASP A 59 -6.42 5.37 -12.01
N VAL A 60 -7.35 5.47 -11.05
CA VAL A 60 -7.78 4.34 -10.22
C VAL A 60 -8.88 3.51 -10.90
N ALA A 61 -9.51 4.03 -11.96
CA ALA A 61 -10.51 3.29 -12.73
C ALA A 61 -9.93 1.97 -13.28
N GLY A 62 -10.54 0.86 -12.90
CA GLY A 62 -10.14 -0.49 -13.32
C GLY A 62 -8.91 -1.07 -12.60
N LEU A 63 -8.32 -0.38 -11.61
CA LEU A 63 -7.25 -0.96 -10.79
C LEU A 63 -7.77 -2.14 -9.96
N ALA A 64 -8.97 -2.03 -9.41
CA ALA A 64 -9.62 -3.11 -8.66
C ALA A 64 -9.84 -4.36 -9.53
N GLU A 65 -10.29 -4.18 -10.77
CA GLU A 65 -10.50 -5.29 -11.72
C GLU A 65 -9.18 -5.97 -12.08
N ARG A 66 -8.10 -5.20 -12.26
CA ARG A 66 -6.75 -5.74 -12.49
C ARG A 66 -6.22 -6.53 -11.30
N ILE A 67 -6.41 -6.03 -10.07
CA ILE A 67 -5.99 -6.73 -8.85
C ILE A 67 -6.75 -8.05 -8.69
N ILE A 68 -8.06 -8.06 -8.96
CA ILE A 68 -8.87 -9.28 -8.90
C ILE A 68 -8.41 -10.29 -9.95
N ALA A 69 -8.17 -9.84 -11.19
CA ALA A 69 -7.67 -10.69 -12.25
C ALA A 69 -6.27 -11.28 -11.94
N GLU A 70 -5.35 -10.47 -11.40
CA GLU A 70 -4.02 -10.92 -10.99
C GLU A 70 -4.09 -11.93 -9.84
N ASP A 71 -4.97 -11.70 -8.86
CA ASP A 71 -5.16 -12.64 -7.75
C ASP A 71 -5.83 -13.95 -8.20
N GLU A 72 -6.74 -13.90 -9.17
CA GLU A 72 -7.32 -15.09 -9.79
C GLU A 72 -6.28 -15.85 -10.62
N GLU A 73 -5.43 -15.16 -11.39
CA GLU A 73 -4.30 -15.76 -12.11
C GLU A 73 -3.29 -16.39 -11.15
N ARG A 74 -2.98 -15.75 -10.02
CA ARG A 74 -2.11 -16.29 -8.97
C ARG A 74 -2.70 -17.49 -8.26
N ARG A 75 -4.02 -17.52 -8.09
CA ARG A 75 -4.75 -18.68 -7.52
C ARG A 75 -4.90 -19.83 -8.54
N ALA A 76 -5.00 -19.51 -9.82
CA ALA A 76 -5.11 -20.45 -10.93
C ALA A 76 -3.76 -21.01 -11.41
N GLN A 77 -2.66 -20.27 -11.18
CA GLN A 77 -1.31 -20.80 -11.14
C GLN A 77 -1.24 -21.82 -10.02
N GLU A 78 -1.62 -23.04 -10.42
CA GLU A 78 -1.47 -24.34 -9.79
C GLU A 78 -0.89 -24.28 -8.37
N LEU A 79 -1.68 -24.73 -7.40
CA LEU A 79 -1.19 -25.20 -6.09
C LEU A 79 0.09 -26.01 -6.31
N ASP A 80 1.22 -25.34 -6.22
CA ASP A 80 2.51 -25.88 -6.57
C ASP A 80 2.84 -26.99 -5.57
N LEU A 81 2.66 -28.24 -5.98
CA LEU A 81 2.92 -29.41 -5.15
C LEU A 81 4.39 -29.43 -4.67
N PHE A 82 5.29 -28.72 -5.34
CA PHE A 82 6.69 -28.56 -4.90
C PHE A 82 6.86 -27.54 -3.77
N ASN A 83 5.93 -26.59 -3.59
CA ASN A 83 5.90 -25.71 -2.43
C ASN A 83 5.19 -26.35 -1.21
N ILE A 84 4.31 -27.34 -1.43
CA ILE A 84 3.68 -28.14 -0.37
C ILE A 84 4.62 -29.25 0.13
N ALA A 85 5.47 -29.80 -0.75
CA ALA A 85 6.48 -30.76 -0.35
C ALA A 85 7.56 -30.12 0.54
N PRO A 86 8.02 -30.80 1.60
CA PRO A 86 9.04 -30.25 2.47
C PRO A 86 10.37 -30.06 1.72
N LYS A 87 10.81 -28.81 1.59
CA LYS A 87 12.02 -28.37 0.85
C LYS A 87 13.33 -29.04 1.28
N ARG A 88 13.38 -29.71 2.43
CA ARG A 88 14.57 -30.39 2.96
C ARG A 88 14.18 -31.76 3.54
N PRO A 89 14.78 -32.88 3.07
CA PRO A 89 14.48 -34.23 3.59
C PRO A 89 14.68 -34.41 5.10
N HIS A 90 15.53 -33.59 5.71
CA HIS A 90 15.92 -33.64 7.13
C HIS A 90 15.22 -32.56 7.99
N TRP A 91 14.29 -31.79 7.40
CA TRP A 91 13.63 -30.69 8.13
C TRP A 91 12.80 -31.20 9.30
N ASP A 92 12.14 -32.33 9.12
CA ASP A 92 11.28 -32.94 10.11
C ASP A 92 12.12 -33.53 11.24
N LEU A 93 13.21 -34.21 10.86
CA LEU A 93 14.20 -34.69 11.81
C LEU A 93 14.76 -33.54 12.66
N LYS A 94 15.09 -32.40 12.05
CA LYS A 94 15.54 -31.22 12.79
C LYS A 94 14.45 -30.73 13.76
N ARG A 95 13.22 -30.55 13.29
CA ARG A 95 12.11 -30.08 14.11
C ARG A 95 11.81 -31.01 15.29
N GLU A 96 11.79 -32.31 15.06
CA GLU A 96 11.52 -33.31 16.09
C GLU A 96 12.67 -33.45 17.10
N THR A 97 13.92 -33.35 16.64
CA THR A 97 15.10 -33.39 17.52
C THR A 97 15.25 -32.12 18.33
N GLU A 98 14.96 -30.96 17.75
CA GLU A 98 15.03 -29.66 18.42
C GLU A 98 14.07 -29.59 19.62
N LYS A 99 12.84 -30.14 19.49
CA LYS A 99 11.90 -30.27 20.61
C LYS A 99 12.43 -31.15 21.75
N LYS A 100 13.13 -32.24 21.43
CA LYS A 100 13.73 -33.15 22.44
C LYS A 100 14.97 -32.52 23.08
N LEU A 101 15.80 -31.85 22.28
CA LEU A 101 16.98 -31.13 22.72
C LEU A 101 16.62 -29.99 23.67
N ALA A 102 15.58 -29.21 23.39
CA ALA A 102 15.14 -28.13 24.28
C ALA A 102 14.80 -28.63 25.71
N LYS A 103 14.11 -29.77 25.82
CA LYS A 103 13.83 -30.40 27.13
C LYS A 103 15.10 -30.88 27.83
N LEU A 104 16.04 -31.42 27.06
CA LEU A 104 17.30 -31.93 27.60
C LEU A 104 18.25 -30.79 28.01
N GLU A 105 18.23 -29.68 27.27
CA GLU A 105 19.07 -28.51 27.52
C GLU A 105 18.79 -27.89 28.88
N ARG A 106 17.50 -27.76 29.27
CA ARG A 106 17.11 -27.30 30.61
C ARG A 106 17.73 -28.15 31.71
N LYS A 107 17.55 -29.47 31.63
CA LYS A 107 18.13 -30.44 32.58
C LYS A 107 19.65 -30.44 32.57
N THR A 108 20.25 -30.21 31.41
CA THR A 108 21.71 -30.13 31.26
C THR A 108 22.25 -28.88 31.95
N GLN A 109 21.57 -27.74 31.83
CA GLN A 109 21.93 -26.50 32.53
C GLN A 109 21.78 -26.64 34.06
N GLU A 110 20.69 -27.28 34.52
CA GLU A 110 20.49 -27.63 35.94
C GLU A 110 21.63 -28.53 36.46
N ALA A 111 21.99 -29.58 35.70
CA ALA A 111 23.09 -30.48 36.02
C ALA A 111 24.45 -29.75 36.04
N ILE A 112 24.70 -28.86 35.09
CA ILE A 112 25.92 -28.03 35.07
C ILE A 112 25.98 -27.16 36.32
N HIS A 113 24.88 -26.52 36.69
CA HIS A 113 24.82 -25.65 37.86
C HIS A 113 25.05 -26.42 39.17
N THR A 114 24.44 -27.59 39.33
CA THR A 114 24.68 -28.47 40.49
C THR A 114 26.12 -28.95 40.56
N LEU A 115 26.72 -29.37 39.45
CA LEU A 115 28.12 -29.77 39.39
C LEU A 115 29.08 -28.62 39.74
N ILE A 116 28.79 -27.40 39.27
CA ILE A 116 29.58 -26.20 39.62
C ILE A 116 29.52 -25.95 41.14
N ARG A 117 28.33 -26.01 41.75
CA ARG A 117 28.16 -25.85 43.20
C ARG A 117 28.92 -26.91 43.97
N GLN A 118 28.79 -28.18 43.60
CA GLN A 118 29.52 -29.29 44.21
C GLN A 118 31.03 -29.08 44.13
N ARG A 119 31.54 -28.70 42.95
CA ARG A 119 32.97 -28.44 42.75
C ARG A 119 33.48 -27.29 43.61
N LEU A 120 32.73 -26.18 43.69
CA LEU A 120 33.11 -25.02 44.51
C LEU A 120 33.08 -25.35 46.00
N ALA A 121 32.12 -26.13 46.46
CA ALA A 121 32.00 -26.52 47.86
C ALA A 121 33.09 -27.54 48.27
N ALA A 122 33.40 -28.51 47.40
CA ALA A 122 34.54 -29.41 47.56
C ALA A 122 35.87 -28.66 47.64
N GLN A 123 36.04 -27.59 46.84
CA GLN A 123 37.21 -26.73 46.92
C GLN A 123 37.27 -25.90 48.22
N ARG A 124 36.12 -25.62 48.84
CA ARG A 124 36.01 -24.87 50.11
C ARG A 124 35.97 -25.76 51.35
N GLY A 125 36.00 -27.10 51.20
CA GLY A 125 36.04 -28.06 52.31
C GLY A 125 34.72 -28.21 53.09
N ASN A 126 33.58 -27.84 52.50
CA ASN A 126 32.28 -27.74 53.19
C ASN A 126 31.28 -28.80 52.68
N ASP A 127 31.72 -30.05 52.55
CA ASP A 127 31.00 -31.12 51.84
C ASP A 127 29.66 -31.55 52.46
N GLY A 128 29.47 -31.30 53.76
CA GLY A 128 28.27 -31.71 54.51
C GLY A 128 27.02 -30.84 54.27
N ASP A 129 27.19 -29.58 53.88
CA ASP A 129 26.08 -28.61 53.74
C ASP A 129 25.40 -28.70 52.35
N ILE A 130 26.11 -29.27 51.37
CA ILE A 130 25.70 -29.35 49.97
C ILE A 130 24.52 -30.32 49.79
N VAL A 131 24.59 -31.48 50.45
CA VAL A 131 23.56 -32.53 50.34
C VAL A 131 22.27 -32.08 51.04
N GLY A 132 22.38 -31.30 52.13
CA GLY A 132 21.25 -30.69 52.81
C GLY A 132 20.57 -29.63 51.94
N ALA A 133 21.36 -28.71 51.36
CA ALA A 133 20.86 -27.68 50.46
C ALA A 133 20.25 -28.25 49.17
N MET A 134 20.83 -29.31 48.59
CA MET A 134 20.27 -29.98 47.40
C MET A 134 18.94 -30.68 47.71
N LYS A 135 18.80 -31.35 48.86
CA LYS A 135 17.53 -31.98 49.26
C LYS A 135 16.44 -30.95 49.57
N ALA A 136 16.79 -29.83 50.18
CA ALA A 136 15.85 -28.74 50.43
C ALA A 136 15.38 -28.10 49.11
N GLN A 137 16.28 -27.93 48.14
CA GLN A 137 15.93 -27.38 46.84
C GLN A 137 15.12 -28.38 45.99
N GLU A 138 15.44 -29.68 46.01
CA GLU A 138 14.64 -30.71 45.34
C GLU A 138 13.22 -30.84 45.91
N ALA A 139 13.04 -30.54 47.20
CA ALA A 139 11.71 -30.47 47.82
C ALA A 139 10.93 -29.23 47.35
N ALA A 140 11.59 -28.07 47.25
CA ALA A 140 10.98 -26.83 46.76
C ALA A 140 10.60 -26.93 45.26
N ASP A 141 11.50 -27.45 44.43
CA ASP A 141 11.26 -27.61 42.98
C ASP A 141 10.12 -28.61 42.70
N LYS A 142 9.88 -29.59 43.60
CA LYS A 142 8.73 -30.53 43.51
C LYS A 142 7.40 -29.91 43.93
N GLU A 143 7.42 -28.92 44.82
CA GLU A 143 6.22 -28.19 45.20
C GLU A 143 5.82 -27.20 44.09
N GLU A 144 6.78 -26.55 43.42
CA GLU A 144 6.49 -25.64 42.30
C GLU A 144 5.92 -26.37 41.06
N ASP A 145 6.41 -27.57 40.72
CA ASP A 145 5.92 -28.38 39.58
C ASP A 145 4.52 -29.00 39.85
N SER A 146 4.03 -28.97 41.11
CA SER A 146 2.72 -29.48 41.52
C SER A 146 1.59 -28.44 41.43
N ASP A 147 1.93 -27.16 41.36
CA ASP A 147 0.96 -26.05 41.32
C ASP A 147 0.66 -25.57 39.88
N GLU A 148 1.30 -26.17 38.86
CA GLU A 148 1.19 -25.80 37.43
C GLU A 148 0.32 -26.75 36.56
N ASP A 149 -0.36 -27.75 37.13
CA ASP A 149 -1.35 -28.63 36.46
C ASP A 149 -2.83 -28.22 36.70
#